data_AF-A0AAP2Q443-F1
#
_entry.id   AF-A0AAP2Q443-F1
#
_cell.length_a   1.000
_cell.length_b   1.000
_cell.length_c   1.000
_cell.angle_alpha   90.00
_cell.angle_beta   90.00
_cell.angle_gamma   90.00
#
_symmetry.space_group_name_H-M   'P 1'
#
loop_
_entity.id
_entity.type
_entity.pdbx_description
1 polymer ?
#
loop_
_entity_poly.entity_id
_entity_poly.type
_entity_poly.pdbx_seq_one_letter_code
_entity_poly.pdbx_strand_id
1 'polypeptide(L)' 'KANVLKKYDICQCIKLENGNSADVYNLNMIIALSYQIDTGHSVAFRKWLISKVASKQKGISLFIPISAANIYNC' A
#
# COMPACT_ATOMS: atom_id res chain seq x y z
N LYS A 1 6.36 14.51 -12.67
CA LYS A 1 5.94 15.31 -11.49
C LYS A 1 5.55 14.32 -10.41
N ALA A 2 6.41 14.09 -9.41
CA ALA A 2 6.11 13.14 -8.35
C ALA A 2 4.91 13.67 -7.56
N ASN A 3 3.83 12.90 -7.51
CA ASN A 3 2.73 13.11 -6.58
C ASN A 3 3.28 12.76 -5.18
N VAL A 4 4.12 13.65 -4.63
CA VAL A 4 4.63 13.56 -3.27
C VAL A 4 3.42 13.82 -2.38
N LEU A 5 2.74 12.73 -2.02
CA LEU A 5 1.80 12.69 -0.93
C LEU A 5 2.51 13.31 0.28
N LYS A 6 2.06 14.50 0.71
CA LYS A 6 2.67 15.22 1.82
C LYS A 6 2.65 14.30 3.04
N LYS A 7 3.84 13.88 3.48
CA LYS A 7 4.07 12.95 4.61
C LYS A 7 3.32 13.38 5.88
N TYR A 8 3.05 14.68 6.01
CA TYR A 8 2.37 15.30 7.14
C TYR A 8 0.84 15.16 7.16
N ASP A 9 0.17 14.88 6.04
CA ASP A 9 -1.30 14.69 6.01
C ASP A 9 -1.73 13.23 6.29
N ILE A 10 -0.77 12.33 6.54
CA ILE A 10 -0.96 10.88 6.35
C ILE A 10 -0.52 10.02 7.56
N CYS A 11 0.35 10.54 8.41
CA CYS A 11 0.92 9.80 9.54
C CYS A 11 0.45 10.40 10.86
N GLN A 12 -0.35 9.65 11.62
CA GLN A 12 -0.69 10.01 12.99
C GLN A 12 0.13 9.14 13.94
N CYS A 13 0.98 9.76 14.76
CA CYS A 13 1.64 9.04 15.83
C CYS A 13 0.68 8.94 17.02
N ILE A 14 0.39 7.71 17.47
CA ILE A 14 -0.44 7.45 18.65
C ILE A 14 0.42 6.97 19.79
N LYS A 15 0.05 7.36 21.02
CA LYS A 15 0.68 6.85 22.24
C LYS A 15 -0.15 5.69 22.78
N LEU A 16 0.51 4.56 22.98
CA LEU A 16 -0.07 3.34 23.52
C LEU A 16 0.02 3.37 25.06
N GLU A 17 -0.87 2.64 25.72
CA GLU A 17 -0.94 2.58 27.20
C GLU A 17 0.34 2.04 27.84
N ASN A 18 1.09 1.20 27.11
CA ASN A 18 2.38 0.67 27.54
C ASN A 18 3.53 1.70 27.45
N GLY A 19 3.23 2.96 27.10
CA GLY A 19 4.21 4.03 26.96
C GLY A 19 4.88 4.12 25.59
N ASN A 20 4.66 3.15 24.70
CA ASN A 20 5.23 3.16 23.35
C ASN A 20 4.45 4.08 22.41
N SER A 21 5.12 4.50 21.33
CA SER A 21 4.51 5.25 20.24
C SER A 21 4.43 4.41 18.97
N ALA A 22 3.35 4.55 18.22
CA ALA A 22 3.16 3.86 16.95
C ALA A 22 2.73 4.84 15.86
N ASP A 23 3.37 4.72 14.70
CA ASP A 23 2.97 5.44 13.50
C ASP A 23 1.78 4.74 12.85
N VAL A 24 0.67 5.46 12.72
CA VAL A 24 -0.53 5.00 12.04
C VAL A 24 -0.57 5.61 10.64
N TYR A 25 -0.62 4.74 9.64
CA TYR A 25 -0.75 5.11 8.24
C TYR A 25 -2.16 4.82 7.74
N ASN A 26 -2.67 5.69 6.87
CA ASN A 26 -3.88 5.38 6.12
C ASN A 26 -3.65 4.22 5.13
N LEU A 27 -4.74 3.58 4.68
CA LEU A 27 -4.66 2.41 3.81
C LEU A 27 -3.92 2.71 2.48
N ASN A 28 -4.12 3.89 1.88
CA ASN A 28 -3.44 4.28 0.64
C ASN A 28 -1.92 4.28 0.79
N MET A 29 -1.41 4.74 1.93
CA MET A 29 0.00 4.74 2.24
C MET A 29 0.52 3.32 2.48
N ILE A 30 -0.22 2.49 3.21
CA ILE A 30 0.13 1.07 3.43
C ILE A 30 0.22 0.34 2.07
N ILE A 31 -0.73 0.60 1.16
CA ILE A 31 -0.70 0.05 -0.20
C ILE A 31 0.56 0.52 -0.93
N ALA A 32 0.85 1.82 -0.96
CA ALA A 32 2.04 2.35 -1.62
C ALA A 32 3.34 1.75 -1.07
N LEU A 33 3.47 1.65 0.26
CA LEU A 33 4.63 1.06 0.93
C LEU A 33 4.80 -0.42 0.60
N SER A 34 3.70 -1.18 0.47
CA SER A 34 3.76 -2.61 0.14
C SER A 34 4.37 -2.91 -1.24
N TYR A 35 4.36 -1.93 -2.16
CA TYR A 35 5.02 -2.05 -3.47
C TYR A 35 6.47 -1.54 -3.46
N GLN A 36 6.84 -0.69 -2.50
CA GLN A 36 8.22 -0.20 -2.35
C GLN A 36 9.09 -1.16 -1.52
N ILE A 37 8.49 -1.87 -0.56
CA ILE A 37 9.19 -2.76 0.37
C ILE A 37 9.03 -4.21 -0.09
N ASP A 38 10.11 -4.84 -0.56
CA ASP A 38 10.09 -6.23 -1.04
C ASP A 38 10.38 -7.24 0.08
N THR A 39 9.39 -7.44 0.95
CA THR A 39 9.42 -8.48 1.99
C THR A 39 8.31 -9.50 1.78
N GLY A 40 8.46 -10.70 2.35
CA GLY A 40 7.41 -11.73 2.32
C GLY A 40 6.06 -11.23 2.87
N HIS A 41 6.08 -10.38 3.90
CA HIS A 41 4.88 -9.74 4.45
C HIS A 41 4.20 -8.80 3.45
N SER A 42 4.97 -7.97 2.75
CA SER A 42 4.44 -7.09 1.69
C SER A 42 3.84 -7.89 0.53
N VAL A 43 4.46 -9.01 0.14
CA VAL A 43 3.92 -9.91 -0.90
C VAL A 43 2.59 -10.52 -0.46
N ALA A 44 2.51 -11.03 0.78
CA ALA A 44 1.29 -11.61 1.33
C ALA A 44 0.15 -10.58 1.40
N PHE A 45 0.47 -9.36 1.84
CA PHE A 45 -0.49 -8.25 1.88
C PHE A 45 -1.04 -7.91 0.48
N ARG A 46 -0.17 -7.77 -0.54
CA ARG A 46 -0.59 -7.49 -1.92
C ARG A 46 -1.51 -8.59 -2.48
N LYS A 47 -1.18 -9.87 -2.25
CA LYS A 47 -2.03 -11.00 -2.67
C LYS A 47 -3.40 -10.97 -1.98
N TRP A 48 -3.42 -10.75 -0.67
CA TRP A 48 -4.66 -10.62 0.09
C TRP A 48 -5.54 -9.47 -0.42
N LEU A 49 -4.94 -8.30 -0.67
CA LEU A 49 -5.64 -7.13 -1.18
C LEU A 49 -6.29 -7.41 -2.54
N ILE A 50 -5.55 -7.99 -3.48
CA ILE A 50 -6.06 -8.38 -4.80
C ILE A 50 -7.21 -9.37 -4.65
N SER A 51 -7.06 -10.41 -3.82
CA SER A 51 -8.13 -11.38 -3.55
C SER A 51 -9.38 -10.71 -3.00
N LYS A 52 -9.22 -9.71 -2.10
CA LYS A 52 -10.34 -8.99 -1.51
C LYS A 52 -11.08 -8.16 -2.56
N VAL A 53 -10.33 -7.43 -3.39
CA VAL A 53 -10.89 -6.62 -4.48
C VAL A 53 -11.57 -7.49 -5.54
N ALA A 54 -10.94 -8.60 -5.96
CA ALA A 54 -11.51 -9.56 -6.90
C ALA A 54 -12.78 -10.24 -6.36
N SER A 55 -12.81 -10.58 -5.05
CA SER A 55 -14.01 -11.16 -4.41
C SER A 55 -15.21 -10.22 -4.37
N LYS A 56 -14.97 -8.90 -4.38
CA LYS A 56 -16.00 -7.86 -4.48
C LYS A 56 -16.44 -7.62 -5.93
N GLN A 57 -15.60 -7.96 -6.89
CA GLN A 57 -15.86 -7.88 -8.33
C GLN A 57 -16.39 -9.20 -8.91
N LYS A 58 -17.28 -9.93 -8.21
CA LYS A 58 -18.06 -11.01 -8.84
C LYS A 58 -18.95 -10.41 -9.95
N GLY A 59 -18.35 -10.19 -11.14
CA GLY A 59 -18.96 -9.56 -12.31
C GLY A 59 -18.04 -8.63 -13.13
N ILE A 60 -16.87 -8.19 -12.63
CA ILE A 60 -15.99 -7.27 -13.39
C ILE A 60 -14.56 -7.82 -13.39
N SER A 61 -14.00 -8.03 -14.58
CA SER A 61 -12.62 -8.43 -14.77
C SER A 61 -11.72 -7.19 -14.72
N LEU A 62 -10.82 -7.11 -13.74
CA LEU A 62 -9.81 -6.04 -13.67
C LEU A 62 -8.52 -6.52 -14.34
N PHE A 63 -8.28 -6.04 -15.55
CA PHE A 63 -7.03 -6.30 -16.28
C PHE A 63 -5.99 -5.23 -15.92
N ILE A 64 -4.94 -5.61 -15.19
CA ILE A 64 -3.80 -4.72 -14.92
C ILE A 64 -2.64 -5.14 -15.83
N PRO A 65 -2.26 -4.33 -16.83
CA PRO A 65 -1.13 -4.65 -17.69
C PRO A 65 0.19 -4.56 -16.91
N ILE A 66 1.01 -5.60 -17.04
CA ILE A 66 2.30 -5.79 -16.35
C ILE A 66 3.37 -4.78 -16.84
N SER A 67 3.15 -4.06 -17.94
CA SER A 67 4.15 -3.14 -18.52
C SER A 67 4.43 -1.87 -17.71
N ALA A 68 3.62 -1.53 -16.70
CA ALA A 68 3.86 -0.36 -15.87
C ALA A 68 5.00 -0.55 -14.83
N ALA A 69 5.56 -1.76 -14.71
CA ALA A 69 6.58 -2.09 -13.72
C ALA A 69 8.04 -1.77 -14.14
N ASN A 70 8.30 -1.18 -15.32
CA ASN A 70 9.67 -0.99 -15.77
C ASN A 70 9.94 0.26 -16.64
N ILE A 71 9.65 1.48 -16.14
CA ILE A 71 10.29 2.71 -16.64
C ILE A 71 10.46 3.72 -15.49
N TYR A 72 11.42 3.48 -14.60
CA TYR A 72 12.13 4.55 -13.86
C TYR A 72 13.60 4.12 -13.71
N ASN A 73 14.29 3.98 -14.84
CA ASN A 73 15.73 4.21 -14.90
C ASN A 73 15.91 5.68 -15.30
N CYS A 74 16.13 6.52 -14.28
CA CYS A 74 16.79 7.83 -14.24
C CYS A 74 16.43 8.49 -12.90
#